data_AF-A0A7C5ULR4-F1
#
_entry.id   AF-A0A7C5ULR4-F1
#
_cell.length_a   1.000
_cell.length_b   1.000
_cell.length_c   1.000
_cell.angle_alpha   90.00
_cell.angle_beta   90.00
_cell.angle_gamma   90.00
#
_symmetry.space_group_name_H-M   'P 1'
#
loop_
_entity.id
_entity.type
_entity.pdbx_description
1 polymer ?
#
loop_
_entity_poly.entity_id
_entity_poly.type
_entity_poly.pdbx_seq_one_letter_code
_entity_poly.pdbx_strand_id
1 'polypeptide(L)'
;MAKKKIFVLLALLGMCLSFTGFEKSKYVWRKGDYNYVRIVKADKSLKNLDHPKELSQELLKNILLSIRYQRAFINFPGNLGKPKEYDMFLADEVEQFAGYLADAFKQAEPGQMVDFSIVCKRGQIFSGERVSDGYGFIEKGKLHLVFRNIAEKLGTDQNINTSNPLKLYSGSSKLIAGEGQELGVDKKSKPRPNWLILDLAFYQAQASKLEEKKLKAEDKKVEQIESAPEKEKSVKERLIELKELYEQGLITEQEYNEKREEILKEL
;
A
#
# COMPACT_ATOMS: atom_id res chain seq x y z
N MET A 1 53.80 1.08 62.33
CA MET A 1 53.91 -0.02 61.34
C MET A 1 52.71 -0.94 61.56
N ALA A 2 51.85 -1.38 60.63
CA ALA A 2 51.62 -1.08 59.22
C ALA A 2 50.18 -1.54 58.86
N LYS A 3 49.44 -0.64 58.17
CA LYS A 3 48.49 -0.84 57.05
C LYS A 3 47.38 -1.92 57.09
N LYS A 4 46.13 -1.41 57.15
CA LYS A 4 44.96 -1.64 56.27
C LYS A 4 44.98 -2.88 55.35
N LYS A 5 43.84 -3.59 55.31
CA LYS A 5 43.12 -3.90 54.06
C LYS A 5 41.63 -4.20 54.33
N ILE A 6 40.81 -3.21 53.95
CA ILE A 6 39.39 -3.32 53.63
C ILE A 6 39.29 -4.12 52.34
N PHE A 7 38.39 -5.10 52.26
CA PHE A 7 37.90 -5.61 50.98
C PHE A 7 36.38 -5.55 50.95
N VAL A 8 35.94 -4.74 50.00
CA VAL A 8 34.57 -4.45 49.58
C VAL A 8 34.05 -5.65 48.79
N LEU A 9 32.80 -6.08 49.02
CA LEU A 9 32.04 -6.80 48.00
C LEU A 9 30.76 -6.02 47.72
N LEU A 10 30.81 -5.27 46.62
CA LEU A 10 29.76 -4.40 46.10
C LEU A 10 28.85 -5.21 45.16
N ALA A 11 27.55 -5.10 45.41
CA ALA A 11 26.42 -5.16 44.47
C ALA A 11 26.58 -5.97 43.16
N LEU A 12 26.00 -7.18 43.17
CA LEU A 12 25.48 -7.85 41.98
C LEU A 12 24.19 -7.14 41.52
N LEU A 13 24.32 -6.09 40.72
CA LEU A 13 23.24 -5.61 39.85
C LEU A 13 23.82 -5.34 38.45
N GLY A 14 24.33 -6.42 37.84
CA GLY A 14 24.81 -6.45 36.46
C GLY A 14 23.65 -6.42 35.49
N MET A 15 23.14 -5.21 35.28
CA MET A 15 22.39 -4.71 34.13
C MET A 15 22.57 -5.58 32.87
N CYS A 16 21.61 -6.47 32.58
CA CYS A 16 21.40 -7.02 31.24
C CYS A 16 20.80 -5.92 30.34
N LEU A 17 21.56 -4.85 30.09
CA LEU A 17 21.35 -4.06 28.89
C LEU A 17 21.94 -4.86 27.74
N SER A 18 21.12 -5.75 27.20
CA SER A 18 21.32 -6.29 25.86
C SER A 18 21.29 -5.11 24.91
N PHE A 19 22.44 -4.50 24.65
CA PHE A 19 22.64 -3.68 23.45
C PHE A 19 22.53 -4.65 22.27
N THR A 20 21.30 -4.94 21.86
CA THR A 20 21.02 -5.55 20.57
C THR A 20 21.54 -4.55 19.55
N GLY A 21 22.70 -4.83 18.97
CA GLY A 21 23.18 -4.11 17.81
C GLY A 21 22.07 -4.11 16.78
N PHE A 22 21.52 -2.93 16.49
CA PHE A 22 20.42 -2.80 15.55
C PHE A 22 20.88 -3.33 14.19
N GLU A 23 20.26 -4.42 13.73
CA GLU A 23 20.39 -4.88 12.36
C GLU A 23 20.00 -3.70 11.45
N LYS A 24 20.87 -3.32 10.50
CA LYS A 24 20.70 -2.07 9.71
C LYS A 24 19.31 -1.96 9.05
N SER A 25 18.68 -3.10 8.81
CA SER A 25 17.31 -3.23 8.33
C SER A 25 16.68 -4.52 8.83
N LYS A 26 15.39 -4.49 9.18
CA LYS A 26 14.57 -5.67 9.49
C LYS A 26 13.55 -5.88 8.38
N TYR A 27 13.63 -6.98 7.64
CA TYR A 27 12.62 -7.30 6.62
C TYR A 27 11.31 -7.75 7.29
N VAL A 28 10.20 -7.15 6.87
CA VAL A 28 8.84 -7.63 7.17
C VAL A 28 8.41 -8.60 6.08
N TRP A 29 8.78 -8.31 4.83
CA TRP A 29 8.53 -9.16 3.68
C TRP A 29 9.58 -8.95 2.58
N ARG A 30 9.89 -10.00 1.82
CA ARG A 30 10.75 -9.94 0.64
C ARG A 30 10.42 -11.05 -0.35
N LYS A 31 10.35 -10.72 -1.64
CA LYS A 31 10.21 -11.64 -2.76
C LYS A 31 11.12 -11.20 -3.92
N GLY A 32 12.33 -11.76 -3.98
CA GLY A 32 13.36 -11.31 -4.93
C GLY A 32 13.97 -9.95 -4.52
N ASP A 33 14.45 -9.19 -5.50
CA ASP A 33 15.25 -7.98 -5.23
C ASP A 33 14.45 -6.68 -5.23
N TYR A 34 13.34 -6.63 -5.97
CA TYR A 34 12.52 -5.42 -6.16
C TYR A 34 11.11 -5.55 -5.59
N ASN A 35 10.84 -6.58 -4.80
CA ASN A 35 9.63 -6.67 -3.98
C ASN A 35 10.03 -6.89 -2.53
N TYR A 36 9.90 -5.85 -1.71
CA TYR A 36 10.16 -5.95 -0.28
C TYR A 36 9.47 -4.85 0.51
N VAL A 37 9.27 -5.14 1.80
CA VAL A 37 8.96 -4.17 2.83
C VAL A 37 9.92 -4.45 4.00
N ARG A 38 10.65 -3.44 4.42
CA ARG A 38 11.59 -3.53 5.54
C ARG A 38 11.56 -2.28 6.39
N ILE A 39 11.93 -2.42 7.64
CA ILE A 39 12.09 -1.33 8.59
C ILE A 39 13.56 -0.97 8.63
N VAL A 40 13.87 0.31 8.49
CA VAL A 40 15.24 0.84 8.49
C VAL A 40 15.37 1.98 9.48
N LYS A 41 16.59 2.29 9.88
CA LYS A 41 16.86 3.50 10.67
C LYS A 41 16.44 4.75 9.89
N ALA A 42 15.71 5.65 10.54
CA ALA A 42 15.30 6.91 9.93
C ALA A 42 16.51 7.77 9.52
N ASP A 43 16.34 8.54 8.45
CA ASP A 43 17.33 9.53 8.03
C ASP A 43 17.50 10.59 9.13
N LYS A 44 18.72 11.12 9.31
CA LYS A 44 19.03 12.12 10.35
C LYS A 44 18.20 13.41 10.22
N SER A 45 17.66 13.68 9.05
CA SER A 45 16.77 14.82 8.80
C SER A 45 15.36 14.62 9.38
N LEU A 46 14.96 13.38 9.66
CA LEU A 46 13.69 13.03 10.28
C LEU A 46 13.92 12.79 11.78
N LYS A 47 13.04 13.34 12.62
CA LYS A 47 13.14 13.21 14.08
C LYS A 47 11.75 12.98 14.66
N ASN A 48 11.67 12.08 15.64
CA ASN A 48 10.46 11.78 16.40
C ASN A 48 9.28 11.47 15.47
N LEU A 49 9.43 10.41 14.66
CA LEU A 49 8.36 9.94 13.80
C LEU A 49 7.22 9.37 14.65
N ASP A 50 5.99 9.49 14.16
CA ASP A 50 4.77 9.03 14.84
C ASP A 50 4.61 7.50 14.67
N HIS A 51 5.63 6.76 15.06
CA HIS A 51 5.68 5.30 15.03
C HIS A 51 5.80 4.75 16.45
N PRO A 52 5.28 3.54 16.74
CA PRO A 52 4.49 2.69 15.84
C PRO A 52 3.13 3.29 15.51
N LYS A 53 2.60 2.96 14.33
CA LYS A 53 1.26 3.39 13.90
C LYS A 53 0.48 2.20 13.38
N GLU A 54 -0.66 1.94 14.00
CA GLU A 54 -1.62 0.96 13.50
C GLU A 54 -2.44 1.58 12.36
N LEU A 55 -2.27 1.03 11.17
CA LEU A 55 -3.03 1.36 9.96
C LEU A 55 -3.69 0.07 9.48
N SER A 56 -5.01 0.07 9.31
CA SER A 56 -5.70 -1.09 8.75
C SER A 56 -5.24 -1.36 7.32
N GLN A 57 -5.25 -2.62 6.90
CA GLN A 57 -4.92 -3.01 5.53
C GLN A 57 -5.84 -2.32 4.51
N GLU A 58 -7.13 -2.18 4.80
CA GLU A 58 -8.14 -1.52 3.95
C GLU A 58 -7.83 -0.04 3.75
N LEU A 59 -7.48 0.67 4.83
CA LEU A 59 -7.05 2.08 4.76
C LEU A 59 -5.82 2.23 3.85
N LEU A 60 -4.81 1.38 4.02
CA LEU A 60 -3.62 1.41 3.16
C LEU A 60 -3.94 1.04 1.72
N LYS A 61 -4.84 0.08 1.47
CA LYS A 61 -5.31 -0.24 0.11
C LYS A 61 -5.92 0.99 -0.56
N ASN A 62 -6.85 1.67 0.12
CA ASN A 62 -7.51 2.88 -0.40
C ASN A 62 -6.50 4.00 -0.68
N ILE A 63 -5.55 4.19 0.23
CA ILE A 63 -4.47 5.16 0.07
C ILE A 63 -3.62 4.81 -1.16
N LEU A 64 -3.14 3.58 -1.28
CA LEU A 64 -2.20 3.20 -2.34
C LEU A 64 -2.86 3.30 -3.73
N LEU A 65 -4.14 2.92 -3.82
CA LEU A 65 -4.92 3.01 -5.06
C LEU A 65 -5.24 4.44 -5.48
N SER A 66 -5.19 5.43 -4.58
CA SER A 66 -5.42 6.83 -4.92
C SER A 66 -4.15 7.54 -5.43
N ILE A 67 -2.98 6.89 -5.38
CA ILE A 67 -1.71 7.50 -5.78
C ILE A 67 -1.62 7.50 -7.31
N ARG A 68 -1.38 8.67 -7.88
CA ARG A 68 -1.22 8.86 -9.33
C ARG A 68 0.10 9.55 -9.65
N TYR A 69 0.61 9.31 -10.85
CA TYR A 69 1.82 9.96 -11.35
C TYR A 69 1.65 10.37 -12.81
N GLN A 70 2.39 11.39 -13.22
CA GLN A 70 2.53 11.79 -14.61
C GLN A 70 3.91 11.45 -15.14
N ARG A 71 3.97 11.08 -16.41
CA ARG A 71 5.21 10.93 -17.16
C ARG A 71 5.09 11.64 -18.50
N ALA A 72 6.17 12.28 -18.95
CA ALA A 72 6.22 12.90 -20.26
C ALA A 72 5.95 11.85 -21.34
N PHE A 73 5.02 12.14 -22.25
CA PHE A 73 4.75 11.29 -23.41
C PHE A 73 5.52 11.85 -24.60
N ILE A 74 6.44 11.08 -25.15
CA ILE A 74 7.18 11.47 -26.36
C ILE A 74 6.33 11.03 -27.56
N ASN A 75 5.74 11.98 -28.27
CA ASN A 75 5.14 11.71 -29.58
C ASN A 75 6.24 11.76 -30.63
N PHE A 76 6.43 10.67 -31.39
CA PHE A 76 7.20 10.72 -32.62
C PHE A 76 6.39 11.48 -33.71
N PRO A 77 6.95 12.46 -34.45
CA PRO A 77 8.28 13.05 -34.37
C PRO A 77 8.29 14.41 -33.62
N GLY A 78 9.12 14.52 -32.57
CA GLY A 78 9.67 15.79 -32.09
C GLY A 78 8.82 16.66 -31.14
N ASN A 79 7.54 16.37 -30.93
CA ASN A 79 6.73 17.10 -29.95
C ASN A 79 6.68 16.35 -28.61
N LEU A 80 7.09 17.02 -27.52
CA LEU A 80 6.67 16.60 -26.18
C LEU A 80 5.14 16.67 -26.14
N GLY A 81 4.49 15.51 -26.17
CA GLY A 81 3.06 15.41 -25.94
C GLY A 81 2.72 15.86 -24.52
N LYS A 82 1.44 16.18 -24.29
CA LYS A 82 0.97 16.46 -22.93
C LYS A 82 1.33 15.28 -22.02
N PRO A 83 1.83 15.53 -20.79
CA PRO A 83 2.09 14.48 -19.83
C PRO A 83 0.85 13.61 -19.67
N LYS A 84 1.05 12.29 -19.66
CA LYS A 84 -0.02 11.33 -19.39
C LYS A 84 0.03 10.97 -17.92
N GLU A 85 -1.16 10.87 -17.33
CA GLU A 85 -1.35 10.44 -15.96
C GLU A 85 -1.62 8.94 -15.91
N TYR A 86 -1.13 8.30 -14.87
CA TYR A 86 -1.24 6.86 -14.64
C TYR A 86 -1.44 6.62 -13.15
N ASP A 87 -2.17 5.55 -12.81
CA ASP A 87 -2.28 5.08 -11.44
C ASP A 87 -0.98 4.40 -11.02
N MET A 88 -0.50 4.68 -9.81
CA MET A 88 0.79 4.16 -9.31
C MET A 88 0.75 2.65 -9.10
N PHE A 89 -0.40 2.13 -8.64
CA PHE A 89 -0.60 0.72 -8.34
C PHE A 89 -1.95 0.24 -8.85
N LEU A 90 -2.04 -1.03 -9.22
CA LEU A 90 -3.29 -1.72 -9.54
C LEU A 90 -3.82 -2.49 -8.31
N ALA A 91 -5.11 -2.83 -8.30
CA ALA A 91 -5.75 -3.49 -7.16
C ALA A 91 -5.08 -4.81 -6.77
N ASP A 92 -4.77 -5.66 -7.73
CA ASP A 92 -4.07 -6.94 -7.54
C ASP A 92 -2.63 -6.77 -7.02
N GLU A 93 -1.95 -5.70 -7.44
CA GLU A 93 -0.63 -5.33 -6.91
C GLU A 93 -0.75 -4.93 -5.44
N VAL A 94 -1.68 -4.02 -5.11
CA VAL A 94 -1.89 -3.51 -3.74
C VAL A 94 -2.30 -4.62 -2.77
N GLU A 95 -3.17 -5.55 -3.19
CA GLU A 95 -3.57 -6.72 -2.40
C GLU A 95 -2.36 -7.54 -1.91
N GLN A 96 -1.30 -7.63 -2.71
CA GLN A 96 -0.12 -8.44 -2.37
C GLN A 96 0.78 -7.82 -1.30
N PHE A 97 0.79 -6.48 -1.13
CA PHE A 97 1.76 -5.83 -0.24
C PHE A 97 1.18 -4.89 0.82
N ALA A 98 -0.09 -4.48 0.72
CA ALA A 98 -0.68 -3.54 1.68
C ALA A 98 -0.64 -4.06 3.13
N GLY A 99 -0.87 -5.36 3.33
CA GLY A 99 -0.76 -6.00 4.65
C GLY A 99 0.65 -5.90 5.23
N TYR A 100 1.68 -6.19 4.43
CA TYR A 100 3.08 -6.08 4.90
C TYR A 100 3.49 -4.64 5.20
N LEU A 101 2.95 -3.65 4.50
CA LEU A 101 3.13 -2.24 4.87
C LEU A 101 2.45 -1.91 6.20
N ALA A 102 1.22 -2.39 6.43
CA ALA A 102 0.52 -2.22 7.69
C ALA A 102 1.35 -2.76 8.87
N ASP A 103 1.84 -4.00 8.70
CA ASP A 103 2.69 -4.67 9.68
C ASP A 103 4.00 -3.91 9.94
N ALA A 104 4.61 -3.34 8.89
CA ALA A 104 5.81 -2.54 9.03
C ALA A 104 5.57 -1.25 9.81
N PHE A 105 4.46 -0.55 9.56
CA PHE A 105 4.10 0.66 10.30
C PHE A 105 3.74 0.37 11.76
N LYS A 106 3.11 -0.77 12.02
CA LYS A 106 2.79 -1.26 13.38
C LYS A 106 4.04 -1.64 14.19
N GLN A 107 5.10 -2.10 13.51
CA GLN A 107 6.34 -2.54 14.15
C GLN A 107 7.43 -1.45 14.23
N ALA A 108 7.38 -0.43 13.37
CA ALA A 108 8.39 0.63 13.36
C ALA A 108 8.41 1.41 14.69
N GLU A 109 9.60 1.80 15.13
CA GLU A 109 9.81 2.66 16.29
C GLU A 109 9.97 4.14 15.89
N PRO A 110 9.88 5.12 16.82
CA PRO A 110 10.00 6.55 16.51
C PRO A 110 11.30 6.98 15.78
N GLY A 111 12.36 6.16 15.86
CA GLY A 111 13.64 6.37 15.17
C GLY A 111 13.80 5.60 13.87
N GLN A 112 12.73 5.00 13.36
CA GLN A 112 12.72 4.10 12.21
C GLN A 112 11.69 4.55 11.16
N MET A 113 11.90 4.11 9.92
CA MET A 113 10.97 4.32 8.82
C MET A 113 10.83 3.03 8.02
N VAL A 114 9.80 2.97 7.16
CA VAL A 114 9.56 1.85 6.27
C VAL A 114 10.25 2.10 4.94
N ASP A 115 11.04 1.16 4.45
CA ASP A 115 11.62 1.16 3.10
C ASP A 115 10.94 0.05 2.30
N PHE A 116 10.37 0.42 1.16
CA PHE A 116 9.55 -0.48 0.35
C PHE A 116 9.98 -0.44 -1.10
N SER A 117 9.76 -1.55 -1.80
CA SER A 117 9.94 -1.68 -3.24
C SER A 117 8.92 -2.66 -3.78
N ILE A 118 8.26 -2.30 -4.87
CA ILE A 118 7.21 -3.10 -5.51
C ILE A 118 7.45 -3.10 -7.01
N VAL A 119 7.38 -4.30 -7.60
CA VAL A 119 7.35 -4.48 -9.05
C VAL A 119 5.91 -4.45 -9.53
N CYS A 120 5.60 -3.48 -10.37
CA CYS A 120 4.33 -3.32 -11.06
C CYS A 120 4.42 -3.85 -12.50
N LYS A 121 3.39 -4.54 -12.96
CA LYS A 121 3.28 -5.02 -14.35
C LYS A 121 2.39 -4.08 -15.14
N ARG A 122 2.88 -3.58 -16.28
CA ARG A 122 2.14 -2.59 -17.09
C ARG A 122 2.06 -3.00 -18.55
N GLY A 123 0.82 -3.22 -19.04
CA GLY A 123 0.49 -3.59 -20.43
C GLY A 123 0.30 -5.10 -20.63
N GLN A 124 -0.33 -5.50 -21.74
CA GLN A 124 -0.58 -6.93 -22.10
C GLN A 124 0.39 -7.49 -23.16
N ILE A 125 0.98 -6.66 -24.03
CA ILE A 125 1.70 -7.14 -25.25
C ILE A 125 3.20 -6.76 -25.24
N PHE A 126 3.58 -5.65 -24.60
CA PHE A 126 4.98 -5.22 -24.40
C PHE A 126 5.23 -4.83 -22.94
N SER A 127 4.79 -5.70 -22.03
CA SER A 127 4.82 -5.44 -20.59
C SER A 127 6.23 -5.52 -20.03
N GLY A 128 6.85 -4.35 -19.85
CA GLY A 128 8.03 -4.25 -18.99
C GLY A 128 7.60 -4.21 -17.53
N GLU A 129 8.24 -5.03 -16.70
CA GLU A 129 8.21 -4.85 -15.25
C GLU A 129 8.75 -3.46 -14.92
N ARG A 130 8.08 -2.78 -13.99
CA ARG A 130 8.46 -1.46 -13.50
C ARG A 130 8.58 -1.50 -12.00
N VAL A 131 9.51 -0.76 -11.44
CA VAL A 131 9.66 -0.64 -9.99
C VAL A 131 9.22 0.73 -9.50
N SER A 132 8.49 0.71 -8.39
CA SER A 132 8.23 1.86 -7.55
C SER A 132 8.74 1.54 -6.15
N ASP A 133 9.67 2.35 -5.65
CA ASP A 133 10.29 2.13 -4.35
C ASP A 133 10.55 3.46 -3.63
N GLY A 134 10.72 3.41 -2.32
CA GLY A 134 10.84 4.61 -1.51
C GLY A 134 10.75 4.38 -0.02
N TYR A 135 10.70 5.49 0.71
CA TYR A 135 10.48 5.49 2.15
C TYR A 135 9.05 5.90 2.50
N GLY A 136 8.50 5.24 3.51
CA GLY A 136 7.24 5.55 4.16
C GLY A 136 7.46 5.87 5.64
N PHE A 137 6.86 6.94 6.14
CA PHE A 137 6.88 7.29 7.55
C PHE A 137 5.66 8.11 7.95
N ILE A 138 5.33 8.13 9.25
CA ILE A 138 4.24 8.96 9.78
C ILE A 138 4.84 10.16 10.52
N GLU A 139 4.35 11.35 10.21
CA GLU A 139 4.71 12.58 10.89
C GLU A 139 3.48 13.48 10.99
N LYS A 140 3.19 13.97 12.20
CA LYS A 140 2.05 14.85 12.51
C LYS A 140 0.72 14.30 12.01
N GLY A 141 0.52 12.99 12.20
CA GLY A 141 -0.69 12.30 11.76
C GLY A 141 -0.86 12.17 10.24
N LYS A 142 0.15 12.51 9.44
CA LYS A 142 0.15 12.32 7.98
C LYS A 142 1.08 11.19 7.59
N LEU A 143 0.71 10.45 6.53
CA LEU A 143 1.59 9.46 5.92
C LEU A 143 2.43 10.15 4.84
N HIS A 144 3.75 10.02 4.96
CA HIS A 144 4.70 10.53 3.98
C HIS A 144 5.24 9.37 3.16
N LEU A 145 5.12 9.47 1.83
CA LEU A 145 5.70 8.53 0.87
C LEU A 145 6.69 9.27 -0.01
N VAL A 146 7.98 8.92 0.10
CA VAL A 146 9.07 9.56 -0.64
C VAL A 146 9.71 8.53 -1.57
N PHE A 147 9.36 8.63 -2.85
CA PHE A 147 9.75 7.68 -3.88
C PHE A 147 11.17 7.94 -4.37
N ARG A 148 11.96 6.89 -4.44
CA ARG A 148 13.29 6.89 -5.07
C ARG A 148 13.16 6.58 -6.55
N ASN A 149 12.29 5.63 -6.91
CA ASN A 149 11.88 5.32 -8.27
C ASN A 149 10.35 5.40 -8.41
N ILE A 150 9.86 5.98 -9.51
CA ILE A 150 8.42 6.07 -9.83
C ILE A 150 8.18 5.38 -11.18
N ALA A 151 7.67 4.15 -11.11
CA ALA A 151 7.35 3.30 -12.25
C ALA A 151 8.50 3.24 -13.28
N GLU A 152 9.73 3.07 -12.80
CA GLU A 152 10.91 2.98 -13.67
C GLU A 152 11.07 1.57 -14.20
N LYS A 153 11.42 1.44 -15.49
CA LYS A 153 11.49 0.13 -16.17
C LYS A 153 12.65 -0.70 -15.63
N LEU A 154 12.36 -1.95 -15.27
CA LEU A 154 13.37 -2.96 -14.95
C LEU A 154 13.93 -3.58 -16.25
N GLY A 155 15.26 -3.67 -16.37
CA GLY A 155 15.96 -4.14 -17.58
C GLY A 155 17.49 -4.07 -17.50
N THR A 156 18.20 -4.52 -18.55
CA THR A 156 19.66 -4.72 -18.57
C THR A 156 20.50 -3.44 -18.45
N ASP A 157 19.98 -2.29 -18.90
CA ASP A 157 20.64 -0.99 -18.77
C ASP A 157 20.16 -0.31 -17.48
N GLN A 158 20.77 -0.70 -16.36
CA GLN A 158 20.37 -0.32 -15.00
C GLN A 158 20.35 1.21 -14.78
N ASN A 159 19.19 1.83 -14.96
CA ASN A 159 18.91 3.22 -14.56
C ASN A 159 18.08 3.30 -13.28
N ILE A 160 18.00 2.22 -12.50
CA ILE A 160 17.30 2.24 -11.21
C ILE A 160 18.11 3.08 -10.23
N ASN A 161 17.49 4.15 -9.73
CA ASN A 161 18.11 5.02 -8.76
C ASN A 161 18.26 4.27 -7.43
N THR A 162 19.44 4.27 -6.83
CA THR A 162 19.71 3.68 -5.50
C THR A 162 19.97 4.73 -4.43
N SER A 163 19.98 6.01 -4.82
CA SER A 163 20.24 7.12 -3.90
C SER A 163 19.12 7.28 -2.86
N ASN A 164 19.40 8.06 -1.82
CA ASN A 164 18.44 8.34 -0.76
C ASN A 164 17.30 9.23 -1.30
N PRO A 165 16.02 8.77 -1.30
CA PRO A 165 14.89 9.52 -1.85
C PRO A 165 14.61 10.85 -1.15
N LEU A 166 15.07 11.04 0.09
CA LEU A 166 14.91 12.31 0.82
C LEU A 166 15.82 13.42 0.31
N LYS A 167 16.81 13.12 -0.54
CA LYS A 167 17.73 14.10 -1.12
C LYS A 167 17.23 14.62 -2.48
N LEU A 168 18.05 14.53 -3.53
CA LEU A 168 17.69 14.95 -4.88
C LEU A 168 16.99 13.79 -5.60
N TYR A 169 15.87 14.11 -6.25
CA TYR A 169 15.19 13.20 -7.14
C TYR A 169 15.55 13.51 -8.59
N SER A 170 16.05 12.49 -9.31
CA SER A 170 16.49 12.58 -10.70
C SER A 170 15.55 11.89 -11.70
N GLY A 171 14.44 11.33 -11.24
CA GLY A 171 13.50 10.63 -12.10
C GLY A 171 12.68 11.57 -12.99
N SER A 172 12.21 11.05 -14.11
CA SER A 172 11.42 11.81 -15.09
C SER A 172 9.92 11.87 -14.75
N SER A 173 9.43 10.86 -14.03
CA SER A 173 8.05 10.78 -13.54
C SER A 173 7.84 11.71 -12.34
N LYS A 174 6.63 12.23 -12.17
CA LYS A 174 6.27 13.10 -11.03
C LYS A 174 4.94 12.65 -10.44
N LEU A 175 4.83 12.68 -9.12
CA LEU A 175 3.57 12.45 -8.41
C LEU A 175 2.59 13.59 -8.69
N ILE A 176 1.30 13.26 -8.62
CA ILE A 176 0.19 14.19 -8.73
C ILE A 176 -0.60 14.08 -7.44
N ALA A 177 -0.76 15.20 -6.73
CA ALA A 177 -1.58 15.23 -5.53
C ALA A 177 -3.06 15.25 -5.90
N GLY A 178 -3.81 14.27 -5.43
CA GLY A 178 -5.28 14.23 -5.45
C GLY A 178 -5.91 14.78 -4.16
N GLU A 179 -7.19 14.47 -3.96
CA GLU A 179 -7.89 14.82 -2.71
C GLU A 179 -7.23 14.14 -1.49
N GLY A 180 -7.11 14.89 -0.39
CA GLY A 180 -6.43 14.41 0.83
C GLY A 180 -4.92 14.21 0.67
N GLN A 181 -4.33 14.67 -0.44
CA GLN A 181 -2.89 14.57 -0.72
C GLN A 181 -2.30 15.95 -0.97
N GLU A 182 -1.01 16.10 -0.64
CA GLU A 182 -0.21 17.26 -0.99
C GLU A 182 1.22 16.82 -1.36
N LEU A 183 1.93 17.63 -2.13
CA LEU A 183 3.35 17.39 -2.40
C LEU A 183 4.18 17.94 -1.24
N GLY A 184 5.12 17.13 -0.76
CA GLY A 184 6.14 17.60 0.17
C GLY A 184 6.99 18.70 -0.47
N VAL A 185 7.59 19.57 0.34
CA VAL A 185 8.39 20.69 -0.14
C VAL A 185 9.86 20.57 0.25
N ASP A 186 10.74 21.19 -0.53
CA ASP A 186 12.14 21.34 -0.17
C ASP A 186 12.37 22.49 0.83
N LYS A 187 13.63 22.72 1.20
CA LYS A 187 14.01 23.81 2.13
C LYS A 187 13.67 25.21 1.62
N LYS A 188 13.37 25.37 0.33
CA LYS A 188 12.98 26.62 -0.34
C LYS A 188 11.47 26.65 -0.63
N SER A 189 10.69 25.79 0.04
CA SER A 189 9.24 25.66 -0.13
C SER A 189 8.80 25.28 -1.55
N LYS A 190 9.69 24.67 -2.35
CA LYS A 190 9.35 24.19 -3.69
C LYS A 190 8.78 22.78 -3.62
N PRO A 191 7.67 22.47 -4.32
CA PRO A 191 7.12 21.12 -4.38
C PRO A 191 8.14 20.11 -4.88
N ARG A 192 8.23 18.98 -4.18
CA ARG A 192 9.08 17.87 -4.54
C ARG A 192 8.28 16.83 -5.32
N PRO A 193 8.68 16.52 -6.57
CA PRO A 193 7.90 15.66 -7.44
C PRO A 193 7.84 14.19 -7.00
N ASN A 194 8.63 13.80 -6.01
CA ASN A 194 8.75 12.43 -5.53
C ASN A 194 8.28 12.25 -4.08
N TRP A 195 7.72 13.29 -3.45
CA TRP A 195 7.25 13.23 -2.07
C TRP A 195 5.76 13.51 -2.02
N LEU A 196 4.97 12.50 -1.69
CA LEU A 196 3.55 12.62 -1.38
C LEU A 196 3.34 12.65 0.14
N ILE A 197 2.47 13.54 0.59
CA ILE A 197 1.99 13.60 1.97
C ILE A 197 0.49 13.34 1.90
N LEU A 198 0.01 12.38 2.68
CA LEU A 198 -1.38 11.96 2.71
C LEU A 198 -1.98 12.21 4.09
N ASP A 199 -3.14 12.86 4.12
CA ASP A 199 -3.89 13.11 5.35
C ASP A 199 -4.64 11.84 5.78
N LEU A 200 -4.15 11.16 6.81
CA LEU A 200 -4.78 9.92 7.29
C LEU A 200 -6.21 10.14 7.78
N ALA A 201 -6.52 11.31 8.37
CA ALA A 201 -7.86 11.59 8.86
C ALA A 201 -8.86 11.70 7.70
N PHE A 202 -8.44 12.28 6.58
CA PHE A 202 -9.23 12.32 5.35
C PHE A 202 -9.58 10.91 4.86
N TYR A 203 -8.57 10.03 4.71
CA TYR A 203 -8.79 8.67 4.20
C TYR A 203 -9.61 7.82 5.17
N GLN A 204 -9.44 8.03 6.47
CA GLN A 204 -10.21 7.31 7.49
C GLN A 204 -11.68 7.73 7.47
N ALA A 205 -11.97 9.02 7.33
CA ALA A 205 -13.33 9.52 7.13
C ALA A 205 -13.96 9.00 5.82
N GLN A 206 -13.17 8.86 4.76
CA GLN A 206 -13.65 8.28 3.49
C GLN A 206 -13.98 6.80 3.64
N ALA A 207 -13.14 6.03 4.34
CA ALA A 207 -13.37 4.61 4.61
C ALA A 207 -14.65 4.39 5.42
N SER A 208 -14.86 5.15 6.50
CA SER A 208 -16.10 5.05 7.31
C SER A 208 -17.36 5.38 6.50
N LYS A 209 -17.31 6.41 5.63
CA LYS A 209 -18.44 6.73 4.73
C LYS A 209 -18.76 5.60 3.75
N LEU A 210 -17.74 4.91 3.24
CA LEU A 210 -17.91 3.76 2.35
C LEU A 210 -18.55 2.58 3.09
N GLU A 211 -18.13 2.30 4.32
CA GLU A 211 -18.74 1.27 5.16
C GLU A 211 -20.20 1.58 5.50
N GLU A 212 -20.52 2.81 5.93
CA GLU A 212 -21.90 3.22 6.18
C GLU A 212 -22.79 3.08 4.95
N LYS A 213 -22.26 3.38 3.75
CA LYS A 213 -23.00 3.21 2.49
C LYS A 213 -23.23 1.74 2.15
N LYS A 214 -22.26 0.86 2.43
CA LYS A 214 -22.39 -0.59 2.22
C LYS A 214 -23.46 -1.18 3.16
N LEU A 215 -23.40 -0.85 4.44
CA LEU A 215 -24.38 -1.30 5.44
C LEU A 215 -25.80 -0.87 5.05
N LYS A 216 -26.00 0.40 4.67
CA LYS A 216 -27.31 0.89 4.18
C LYS A 216 -27.77 0.24 2.88
N ALA A 217 -26.86 -0.24 2.04
CA ALA A 217 -27.20 -0.95 0.80
C ALA A 217 -27.55 -2.42 1.08
N GLU A 218 -26.90 -3.04 2.05
CA GLU A 218 -27.21 -4.38 2.53
C GLU A 218 -28.55 -4.40 3.28
N ASP A 219 -28.82 -3.44 4.17
CA ASP A 219 -30.10 -3.31 4.87
C ASP A 219 -31.26 -3.15 3.87
N LYS A 220 -31.08 -2.33 2.83
CA LYS A 220 -32.07 -2.19 1.74
C LYS A 220 -32.23 -3.45 0.89
N LYS A 221 -31.16 -4.24 0.72
CA LYS A 221 -31.22 -5.53 0.01
C LYS A 221 -31.95 -6.58 0.85
N VAL A 222 -31.81 -6.56 2.17
CA VAL A 222 -32.53 -7.43 3.10
C VAL A 222 -34.01 -7.05 3.19
N GLU A 223 -34.37 -5.76 3.28
CA GLU A 223 -35.77 -5.29 3.23
C GLU A 223 -36.47 -5.60 1.89
N GLN A 224 -35.73 -5.61 0.77
CA GLN A 224 -36.27 -6.05 -0.53
C GLN A 224 -36.48 -7.57 -0.66
N ILE A 225 -35.82 -8.37 0.19
CA ILE A 225 -36.03 -9.83 0.24
C ILE A 225 -37.27 -10.16 1.10
N GLU A 226 -37.55 -9.40 2.16
CA GLU A 226 -38.71 -9.62 3.04
C GLU A 226 -40.04 -9.01 2.55
N SER A 227 -40.02 -8.10 1.55
CA SER A 227 -41.22 -7.42 1.05
C SER A 227 -41.60 -7.73 -0.41
N ALA A 228 -40.93 -8.67 -1.07
CA ALA A 228 -41.32 -9.08 -2.41
C ALA A 228 -42.56 -10.00 -2.36
N PRO A 229 -43.71 -9.62 -2.96
CA PRO A 229 -44.74 -10.60 -3.24
C PRO A 229 -44.15 -11.65 -4.20
N GLU A 230 -44.49 -12.92 -3.95
CA GLU A 230 -44.12 -14.12 -4.70
C GLU A 230 -44.53 -13.98 -6.18
N LYS A 231 -43.77 -13.20 -6.95
CA LYS A 231 -43.83 -13.20 -8.40
C LYS A 231 -42.92 -14.33 -8.84
N GLU A 232 -43.50 -15.32 -9.51
CA GLU A 232 -42.79 -16.39 -10.18
C GLU A 232 -41.66 -15.79 -11.02
N LYS A 233 -40.43 -15.84 -10.49
CA LYS A 233 -39.23 -15.44 -11.21
C LYS A 233 -39.17 -16.27 -12.48
N SER A 234 -39.03 -15.61 -13.63
CA SER A 234 -38.97 -16.31 -14.91
C SER A 234 -37.78 -17.28 -14.91
N VAL A 235 -37.91 -18.41 -15.62
CA VAL A 235 -36.85 -19.43 -15.76
C VAL A 235 -35.50 -18.79 -16.11
N LYS A 236 -35.52 -17.74 -16.95
CA LYS A 236 -34.33 -16.99 -17.35
C LYS A 236 -33.65 -16.26 -16.19
N GLU A 237 -34.41 -15.64 -15.29
CA GLU A 237 -33.87 -14.93 -14.12
C GLU A 237 -33.26 -15.92 -13.12
N ARG A 238 -33.89 -17.09 -12.92
CA ARG A 238 -33.35 -18.16 -12.07
C ARG A 238 -32.00 -18.68 -12.60
N LEU A 239 -31.86 -18.80 -13.92
CA LEU A 239 -30.59 -19.21 -14.55
C LEU A 239 -29.48 -18.15 -14.43
N ILE A 240 -29.83 -16.86 -14.42
CA ILE A 240 -28.87 -15.77 -14.23
C ILE A 240 -28.37 -15.77 -12.78
N GLU A 241 -29.27 -15.85 -11.80
CA GLU A 241 -28.89 -15.92 -10.37
C GLU A 241 -28.01 -17.15 -10.09
N LEU A 242 -28.36 -18.31 -10.64
CA LEU A 242 -27.56 -19.54 -10.48
C LEU A 242 -26.14 -19.38 -11.06
N LYS A 243 -25.99 -18.65 -12.17
CA LYS A 243 -24.67 -18.36 -12.77
C LYS A 243 -23.86 -17.41 -11.90
N GLU A 244 -24.48 -16.38 -11.33
CA GLU A 244 -23.81 -15.45 -10.43
C GLU A 244 -23.30 -16.13 -9.16
N LEU A 245 -24.06 -17.06 -8.59
CA LEU A 245 -23.65 -17.85 -7.42
C LEU A 245 -22.42 -18.73 -7.71
N TYR A 246 -22.38 -19.34 -8.90
CA TYR A 246 -21.21 -20.12 -9.34
C TYR A 246 -19.99 -19.22 -9.57
N GLU A 247 -20.15 -18.07 -10.23
CA GLU A 247 -19.06 -17.12 -10.47
C GLU A 247 -18.50 -16.52 -9.17
N GLN A 248 -19.32 -16.38 -8.14
CA GLN A 248 -18.91 -15.96 -6.80
C GLN A 248 -18.28 -17.09 -5.98
N GLY A 249 -18.22 -18.32 -6.51
CA GLY A 249 -17.66 -19.49 -5.83
C GLY A 249 -18.49 -19.97 -4.62
N LEU A 250 -19.77 -19.57 -4.55
CA LEU A 250 -20.68 -19.92 -3.46
C LEU A 250 -21.31 -21.30 -3.63
N ILE A 251 -21.29 -21.82 -4.85
CA ILE A 251 -21.73 -23.17 -5.20
C ILE A 251 -20.67 -23.85 -6.06
N THR A 252 -20.61 -25.17 -5.97
CA THR A 252 -19.71 -25.99 -6.78
C THR A 252 -20.26 -26.18 -8.19
N GLU A 253 -19.38 -26.57 -9.13
CA GLU A 253 -19.77 -26.86 -10.51
C GLU A 253 -20.83 -27.98 -10.61
N GLN A 254 -20.75 -28.96 -9.71
CA GLN A 254 -21.74 -30.04 -9.65
C GLN A 254 -23.13 -29.50 -9.25
N GLU A 255 -23.20 -28.71 -8.18
CA GLU A 255 -24.45 -28.10 -7.70
C GLU A 255 -25.05 -27.14 -8.75
N TYR A 256 -24.20 -26.40 -9.46
CA TYR A 256 -24.60 -25.55 -10.58
C TYR A 256 -25.27 -26.35 -11.69
N ASN A 257 -24.67 -27.47 -12.12
CA ASN A 257 -25.20 -28.26 -13.22
C ASN A 257 -26.51 -28.96 -12.85
N GLU A 258 -26.61 -29.55 -11.66
CA GLU A 258 -27.82 -30.20 -11.17
C GLU A 258 -29.01 -29.22 -11.09
N LYS A 259 -28.78 -28.02 -10.53
CA LYS A 259 -29.81 -26.98 -10.42
C LYS A 259 -30.19 -26.37 -11.76
N ARG A 260 -29.23 -26.24 -12.68
CA ARG A 260 -29.49 -25.75 -14.04
C ARG A 260 -30.40 -26.70 -14.81
N GLU A 261 -30.18 -28.02 -14.69
CA GLU A 261 -31.04 -29.02 -15.32
C GLU A 261 -32.45 -29.05 -14.71
N GLU A 262 -32.56 -28.89 -13.39
CA GLU A 262 -33.85 -28.81 -12.70
C GLU A 262 -34.67 -27.62 -13.20
N ILE A 263 -34.06 -26.43 -13.29
CA ILE A 263 -34.71 -25.21 -13.79
C ILE A 263 -35.10 -25.32 -15.27
N LEU A 264 -34.30 -26.01 -16.09
CA LEU A 264 -34.60 -26.20 -17.51
C LEU A 264 -35.71 -27.22 -17.78
N LYS A 265 -36.03 -28.10 -16.82
CA LYS A 265 -37.18 -29.03 -16.91
C LYS A 265 -38.53 -28.35 -16.67
N GLU A 266 -38.53 -27.10 -16.17
CA GLU A 266 -39.72 -26.29 -15.95
C GLU A 266 -40.16 -25.51 -17.21
N LEU A 267 -39.44 -25.63 -18.33
CA LEU A 267 -39.82 -25.13 -19.67
C LEU A 267 -40.71 -26.12 -20.42
#